data_AF-A0A9D8PY13-F1
#
_entry.id   AF-A0A9D8PY13-F1
#
_cell.length_a   1.000
_cell.length_b   1.000
_cell.length_c   1.000
_cell.angle_alpha   90.00
_cell.angle_beta   90.00
_cell.angle_gamma   90.00
#
_symmetry.space_group_name_H-M   'P 1'
#
loop_
_entity.id
_entity.type
_entity.pdbx_description
1 polymer ?
#
loop_
_entity_poly.entity_id
_entity_poly.type
_entity_poly.pdbx_seq_one_letter_code
_entity_poly.pdbx_strand_id
1 'polypeptide(L)'
;QYVGAGTVEFLMDADTGRFYFIEVNPRIQVEPTVTEQVTGIDIVKAQIRIAEGARIGAADSGVPRQEDIRLNGHALQCRITTEDPEHNFIPDYGRITAYRGATGFGIRLDGGTAYSGAVITRFYDPLLEKVTAWAPTAPEAIARMHRALREFRIRGVATNLTFLENIISHPSFRDASYATRFIDTTPELFESVKRRDRATKILTYIADVTVNGHPDTRGRVRPPKDGLVVPPPRFDKAPQKGARERLAADGPDAFARWMRNEKRVLVTDTSMRDAHQSLLATRMRSHDLVAVAGAYASALPGLLSLECWGGATFDVAMRFLTEDPWERLADIRERVPNILLQMLLRGSNAV
;
A
#
# COMPACT_ATOMS: atom_id res chain seq x y z
N GLN A 1 51.02 2.37 16.80
CA GLN A 1 50.30 3.66 16.85
C GLN A 1 49.28 3.64 15.73
N TYR A 2 48.00 3.92 16.03
CA TYR A 2 46.93 3.93 15.02
C TYR A 2 46.79 5.33 14.42
N VAL A 3 46.54 5.43 13.11
CA VAL A 3 46.41 6.70 12.38
C VAL A 3 45.15 6.67 11.51
N GLY A 4 44.36 7.75 11.55
CA GLY A 4 43.11 7.87 10.79
C GLY A 4 41.90 7.33 11.56
N ALA A 5 40.88 6.88 10.82
CA ALA A 5 39.66 6.30 11.39
C ALA A 5 39.64 4.79 11.21
N GLY A 6 39.25 4.08 12.28
CA GLY A 6 38.97 2.66 12.26
C GLY A 6 38.07 2.25 13.41
N THR A 7 37.55 1.05 13.31
CA THR A 7 36.64 0.46 14.29
C THR A 7 37.32 -0.71 14.98
N VAL A 8 37.17 -0.80 16.29
CA VAL A 8 37.55 -1.98 17.08
C VAL A 8 36.26 -2.69 17.46
N GLU A 9 36.13 -3.94 17.07
CA GLU A 9 34.90 -4.71 17.27
C GLU A 9 35.02 -5.68 18.44
N PHE A 10 33.91 -5.83 19.17
CA PHE A 10 33.79 -6.70 20.33
C PHE A 10 32.49 -7.50 20.25
N LEU A 11 32.51 -8.72 20.75
CA LEU A 11 31.30 -9.45 21.13
C LEU A 11 31.04 -9.28 22.62
N MET A 12 29.81 -8.92 22.97
CA MET A 12 29.33 -8.94 24.34
C MET A 12 28.59 -10.25 24.60
N ASP A 13 29.03 -11.01 25.59
CA ASP A 13 28.32 -12.19 26.07
C ASP A 13 27.08 -11.72 26.88
N ALA A 14 25.89 -12.11 26.44
CA ALA A 14 24.63 -11.70 27.05
C ALA A 14 24.43 -12.24 28.47
N ASP A 15 25.01 -13.41 28.79
CA ASP A 15 24.86 -14.05 30.10
C ASP A 15 25.81 -13.43 31.14
N THR A 16 27.02 -13.07 30.71
CA THR A 16 28.08 -12.61 31.62
C THR A 16 28.37 -11.10 31.55
N GLY A 17 27.90 -10.42 30.51
CA GLY A 17 28.21 -9.01 30.23
C GLY A 17 29.67 -8.74 29.86
N ARG A 18 30.46 -9.78 29.58
CA ARG A 18 31.88 -9.66 29.25
C ARG A 18 32.07 -9.29 27.77
N PHE A 19 33.08 -8.47 27.50
CA PHE A 19 33.47 -8.07 26.15
C PHE A 19 34.69 -8.85 25.67
N TYR A 20 34.61 -9.37 24.47
CA TYR A 20 35.68 -10.12 23.81
C TYR A 20 36.02 -9.43 22.49
N PHE A 21 37.26 -8.96 22.38
CA PHE A 21 37.78 -8.38 21.14
C PHE A 21 37.72 -9.42 20.01
N ILE A 22 37.29 -8.98 18.83
CA ILE A 22 37.27 -9.83 17.62
C ILE A 22 38.22 -9.33 16.54
N GLU A 23 38.11 -8.06 16.15
CA GLU A 23 38.90 -7.52 15.05
C GLU A 23 39.04 -5.99 15.10
N VAL A 24 39.93 -5.48 14.26
CA VAL A 24 40.04 -4.06 13.93
C VAL A 24 39.77 -3.91 12.44
N ASN A 25 38.85 -3.01 12.09
CA ASN A 25 38.63 -2.55 10.74
C ASN A 25 39.44 -1.26 10.52
N PRO A 26 40.62 -1.30 9.85
CA PRO A 26 41.51 -0.15 9.74
C PRO A 26 41.08 0.83 8.64
N ARG A 27 39.77 1.09 8.54
CA ARG A 27 39.13 1.94 7.55
C ARG A 27 37.78 2.43 8.07
N ILE A 28 37.19 3.38 7.37
CA ILE A 28 35.78 3.73 7.56
C ILE A 28 34.88 2.53 7.23
N GLN A 29 33.79 2.37 7.97
CA GLN A 29 32.78 1.34 7.72
C GLN A 29 31.56 1.90 6.95
N VAL A 30 30.50 1.11 6.79
CA VAL A 30 29.28 1.52 6.08
C VAL A 30 28.27 2.24 7.00
N GLU A 31 28.39 1.97 8.29
CA GLU A 31 27.60 2.45 9.43
C GLU A 31 28.05 3.74 10.13
N PRO A 32 29.13 4.49 9.76
CA PRO A 32 29.58 5.64 10.56
C PRO A 32 28.51 6.73 10.66
N THR A 33 27.56 6.77 9.72
CA THR A 33 26.49 7.76 9.70
C THR A 33 25.69 7.81 11.00
N VAL A 34 25.52 6.69 11.73
CA VAL A 34 24.83 6.72 13.03
C VAL A 34 25.67 7.42 14.09
N THR A 35 26.98 7.17 14.09
CA THR A 35 27.95 7.83 14.99
C THR A 35 28.04 9.32 14.70
N GLU A 36 28.09 9.70 13.42
CA GLU A 36 28.09 11.10 13.00
C GLU A 36 26.82 11.83 13.49
N GLN A 37 25.65 11.18 13.41
CA GLN A 37 24.38 11.77 13.85
C GLN A 37 24.30 12.00 15.36
N VAL A 38 24.85 11.08 16.17
CA VAL A 38 24.77 11.20 17.64
C VAL A 38 25.94 11.99 18.25
N THR A 39 27.05 12.15 17.55
CA THR A 39 28.21 12.94 18.04
C THR A 39 28.31 14.32 17.40
N GLY A 40 27.71 14.53 16.22
CA GLY A 40 27.87 15.74 15.43
C GLY A 40 29.25 15.87 14.76
N ILE A 41 30.06 14.82 14.80
CA ILE A 41 31.42 14.81 14.22
C ILE A 41 31.35 14.20 12.83
N ASP A 42 31.85 14.91 11.84
CA ASP A 42 32.00 14.43 10.46
C ASP A 42 33.29 13.61 10.35
N ILE A 43 33.14 12.29 10.30
CA ILE A 43 34.26 11.33 10.37
C ILE A 43 35.09 11.40 9.09
N VAL A 44 34.45 11.59 7.93
CA VAL A 44 35.15 11.69 6.64
C VAL A 44 36.00 12.96 6.58
N LYS A 45 35.46 14.12 7.02
CA LYS A 45 36.26 15.35 7.12
C LYS A 45 37.42 15.20 8.10
N ALA A 46 37.19 14.53 9.23
CA ALA A 46 38.24 14.27 10.21
C ALA A 46 39.38 13.42 9.60
N GLN A 47 39.05 12.36 8.85
CA GLN A 47 40.06 11.54 8.16
C GLN A 47 40.95 12.37 7.23
N ILE A 48 40.35 13.26 6.44
CA ILE A 48 41.08 14.15 5.51
C ILE A 48 42.01 15.08 6.29
N ARG A 49 41.49 15.78 7.30
CA ARG A 49 42.27 16.76 8.09
C ARG A 49 43.42 16.10 8.86
N ILE A 50 43.19 14.91 9.41
CA ILE A 50 44.24 14.13 10.08
C ILE A 50 45.33 13.71 9.06
N ALA A 51 44.95 13.32 7.84
CA ALA A 51 45.92 13.01 6.79
C ALA A 51 46.72 14.24 6.34
N GLU A 52 46.16 15.44 6.44
CA GLU A 52 46.84 16.73 6.24
C GLU A 52 47.74 17.15 7.42
N GLY A 53 47.75 16.36 8.52
CA GLY A 53 48.59 16.60 9.69
C GLY A 53 47.89 17.38 10.82
N ALA A 54 46.59 17.66 10.72
CA ALA A 54 45.85 18.29 11.80
C ALA A 54 45.81 17.40 13.05
N ARG A 55 45.79 18.02 14.23
CA ARG A 55 45.83 17.34 15.53
C ARG A 55 44.44 17.32 16.17
N ILE A 56 43.94 16.14 16.53
CA ILE A 56 42.67 16.00 17.28
C ILE A 56 42.67 16.91 18.51
N GLY A 57 41.56 17.62 18.72
CA GLY A 57 41.39 18.61 19.79
C GLY A 57 41.81 20.03 19.39
N ALA A 58 42.54 20.20 18.27
CA ALA A 58 42.75 21.50 17.65
C ALA A 58 41.55 21.87 16.78
N ALA A 59 41.25 23.17 16.69
CA ALA A 59 40.07 23.70 16.02
C ALA A 59 40.00 23.33 14.52
N ASP A 60 41.15 23.17 13.87
CA ASP A 60 41.28 22.83 12.46
C ASP A 60 41.04 21.34 12.15
N SER A 61 41.23 20.43 13.12
CA SER A 61 41.03 18.98 12.92
C SER A 61 39.57 18.56 12.72
N GLY A 62 38.61 19.37 13.19
CA GLY A 62 37.18 19.02 13.17
C GLY A 62 36.77 17.95 14.17
N VAL A 63 37.69 17.51 15.04
CA VAL A 63 37.42 16.55 16.12
C VAL A 63 37.73 17.22 17.46
N PRO A 64 36.76 17.32 18.39
CA PRO A 64 36.99 17.92 19.69
C PRO A 64 37.89 17.03 20.57
N ARG A 65 38.30 17.56 21.73
CA ARG A 65 38.98 16.75 22.74
C ARG A 65 38.03 15.69 23.28
N GLN A 66 38.59 14.60 23.82
CA GLN A 66 37.81 13.45 24.29
C GLN A 66 36.75 13.85 25.32
N GLU A 67 37.09 14.75 26.26
CA GLU A 67 36.18 15.25 27.29
C GLU A 67 35.02 16.10 26.76
N ASP A 68 35.15 16.60 25.53
CA ASP A 68 34.19 17.48 24.86
C ASP A 68 33.31 16.72 23.86
N ILE A 69 33.58 15.42 23.60
CA ILE A 69 32.70 14.55 22.80
C ILE A 69 31.44 14.23 23.62
N ARG A 70 30.28 14.65 23.12
CA ARG A 70 28.97 14.41 23.76
C ARG A 70 28.10 13.54 22.88
N LEU A 71 27.36 12.63 23.50
CA LEU A 71 26.29 11.90 22.83
C LEU A 71 25.01 12.74 22.86
N ASN A 72 24.34 12.83 21.72
CA ASN A 72 23.07 13.52 21.56
C ASN A 72 22.08 12.61 20.81
N GLY A 73 21.09 12.11 21.55
CA GLY A 73 20.03 11.27 21.01
C GLY A 73 20.51 9.88 20.60
N HIS A 74 19.75 9.28 19.69
CA HIS A 74 19.90 7.92 19.20
C HIS A 74 19.77 7.92 17.68
N ALA A 75 20.50 7.05 17.01
CA ALA A 75 20.36 6.86 15.57
C ALA A 75 20.40 5.38 15.19
N LEU A 76 19.69 5.02 14.12
CA LEU A 76 19.78 3.73 13.47
C LEU A 76 19.92 3.89 11.95
N GLN A 77 20.58 2.93 11.31
CA GLN A 77 20.72 2.87 9.86
C GLN A 77 20.01 1.62 9.31
N CYS A 78 19.32 1.78 8.19
CA CYS A 78 18.84 0.70 7.36
C CYS A 78 19.47 0.81 5.96
N ARG A 79 19.86 -0.33 5.38
CA ARG A 79 20.34 -0.43 4.01
C ARG A 79 19.20 -0.94 3.12
N ILE A 80 18.71 -0.10 2.22
CA ILE A 80 17.73 -0.49 1.22
C ILE A 80 18.49 -1.16 0.08
N THR A 81 18.13 -2.41 -0.23
CA THR A 81 18.75 -3.22 -1.27
C THR A 81 17.70 -3.72 -2.28
N THR A 82 18.16 -4.28 -3.40
CA THR A 82 17.29 -5.01 -4.35
C THR A 82 17.04 -6.47 -3.97
N GLU A 83 17.48 -6.92 -2.80
CA GLU A 83 17.21 -8.29 -2.34
C GLU A 83 15.71 -8.47 -2.10
N ASP A 84 15.13 -9.52 -2.69
CA ASP A 84 13.71 -9.80 -2.56
C ASP A 84 13.44 -10.81 -1.42
N PRO A 85 12.83 -10.40 -0.29
CA PRO A 85 12.50 -11.31 0.80
C PRO A 85 11.52 -12.42 0.39
N GLU A 86 10.69 -12.21 -0.64
CA GLU A 86 9.76 -13.23 -1.15
C GLU A 86 10.46 -14.27 -2.04
N HIS A 87 11.70 -14.01 -2.47
CA HIS A 87 12.50 -14.89 -3.31
C HIS A 87 13.89 -15.13 -2.70
N ASN A 88 13.94 -15.53 -1.42
CA ASN A 88 15.17 -15.91 -0.71
C ASN A 88 16.29 -14.85 -0.75
N PHE A 89 15.92 -13.56 -0.73
CA PHE A 89 16.86 -12.43 -0.79
C PHE A 89 17.75 -12.44 -2.03
N ILE A 90 17.32 -13.08 -3.12
CA ILE A 90 18.01 -12.97 -4.41
C ILE A 90 17.97 -11.49 -4.84
N PRO A 91 19.11 -10.88 -5.18
CA PRO A 91 19.15 -9.53 -5.74
C PRO A 91 18.38 -9.41 -7.05
N ASP A 92 17.34 -8.59 -7.05
CA ASP A 92 16.67 -8.18 -8.28
C ASP A 92 17.52 -7.12 -9.02
N TYR A 93 17.31 -7.00 -10.33
CA TYR A 93 18.06 -6.09 -11.19
C TYR A 93 17.18 -5.64 -12.36
N GLY A 94 17.54 -4.50 -12.95
CA GLY A 94 16.75 -3.91 -14.02
C GLY A 94 16.62 -2.40 -13.86
N ARG A 95 15.61 -1.84 -14.52
CA ARG A 95 15.42 -0.39 -14.55
C ARG A 95 14.46 0.05 -13.44
N ILE A 96 14.91 0.97 -12.61
CA ILE A 96 14.05 1.69 -11.68
C ILE A 96 13.16 2.65 -12.49
N THR A 97 11.86 2.39 -12.53
CA THR A 97 10.89 3.21 -13.28
C THR A 97 10.43 4.43 -12.49
N ALA A 98 10.36 4.31 -11.17
CA ALA A 98 10.08 5.42 -10.28
C ALA A 98 10.85 5.24 -8.96
N TYR A 99 11.42 6.34 -8.48
CA TYR A 99 12.10 6.39 -7.19
C TYR A 99 11.65 7.64 -6.44
N ARG A 100 11.26 7.46 -5.19
CA ARG A 100 10.98 8.52 -4.22
C ARG A 100 11.48 8.06 -2.86
N GLY A 101 12.55 8.70 -2.38
CA GLY A 101 13.04 8.55 -1.02
C GLY A 101 12.18 9.29 0.00
N ALA A 102 12.40 8.97 1.27
CA ALA A 102 11.75 9.64 2.39
C ALA A 102 12.68 10.69 3.00
N THR A 103 12.20 11.93 3.16
CA THR A 103 12.98 13.04 3.72
C THR A 103 12.28 13.63 4.95
N GLY A 104 12.90 14.60 5.60
CA GLY A 104 12.33 15.30 6.76
C GLY A 104 13.30 15.34 7.94
N PHE A 105 12.90 16.01 9.01
CA PHE A 105 13.76 16.20 10.18
C PHE A 105 14.26 14.87 10.75
N GLY A 106 15.57 14.77 10.99
CA GLY A 106 16.23 13.59 11.52
C GLY A 106 16.28 12.40 10.57
N ILE A 107 16.05 12.59 9.27
CA ILE A 107 16.34 11.59 8.23
C ILE A 107 17.53 12.07 7.40
N ARG A 108 18.55 11.22 7.33
CA ARG A 108 19.69 11.35 6.42
C ARG A 108 19.63 10.24 5.38
N LEU A 109 19.87 10.62 4.14
CA LEU A 109 19.96 9.71 3.00
C LEU A 109 21.36 9.79 2.40
N ASP A 110 22.02 8.65 2.28
CA ASP A 110 23.27 8.50 1.57
C ASP A 110 22.99 7.59 0.36
N GLY A 111 22.64 8.22 -0.76
CA GLY A 111 22.25 7.56 -2.00
C GLY A 111 23.42 6.80 -2.63
N GLY A 112 23.16 5.55 -3.06
CA GLY A 112 24.12 4.73 -3.80
C GLY A 112 23.81 4.78 -5.29
N THR A 113 22.99 3.85 -5.76
CA THR A 113 22.71 3.62 -7.19
C THR A 113 21.30 4.01 -7.62
N ALA A 114 20.43 4.38 -6.66
CA ALA A 114 19.02 4.59 -6.89
C ALA A 114 18.68 6.02 -7.32
N TYR A 115 18.13 6.16 -8.54
CA TYR A 115 17.44 7.34 -9.03
C TYR A 115 16.41 6.93 -10.09
N SER A 116 15.46 7.80 -10.43
CA SER A 116 14.46 7.48 -11.46
C SER A 116 15.14 7.29 -12.82
N GLY A 117 14.93 6.13 -13.43
CA GLY A 117 15.57 5.72 -14.67
C GLY A 117 16.87 4.93 -14.51
N ALA A 118 17.42 4.80 -13.28
CA ALA A 118 18.63 4.05 -13.01
C ALA A 118 18.53 2.59 -13.46
N VAL A 119 19.65 2.03 -13.92
CA VAL A 119 19.76 0.62 -14.30
C VAL A 119 20.65 -0.09 -13.28
N ILE A 120 20.04 -0.97 -12.48
CA ILE A 120 20.74 -1.79 -11.51
C ILE A 120 21.29 -3.03 -12.21
N THR A 121 22.57 -3.29 -12.03
CA THR A 121 23.26 -4.45 -12.62
C THR A 121 23.57 -5.50 -11.57
N ARG A 122 23.64 -6.76 -11.97
CA ARG A 122 23.92 -7.91 -11.09
C ARG A 122 25.38 -8.06 -10.63
N PHE A 123 26.28 -7.18 -11.07
CA PHE A 123 27.73 -7.37 -10.89
C PHE A 123 28.29 -6.79 -9.59
N TYR A 124 27.52 -5.96 -8.89
CA TYR A 124 27.92 -5.26 -7.68
C TYR A 124 26.94 -5.56 -6.53
N ASP A 125 27.25 -5.04 -5.34
CA ASP A 125 26.36 -5.09 -4.17
C ASP A 125 24.96 -4.54 -4.53
N PRO A 126 23.86 -5.19 -4.07
CA PRO A 126 22.49 -4.76 -4.31
C PRO A 126 22.07 -3.45 -3.61
N LEU A 127 22.98 -2.73 -2.96
CA LEU A 127 22.70 -1.48 -2.26
C LEU A 127 22.12 -0.40 -3.19
N LEU A 128 20.91 0.05 -2.84
CA LEU A 128 20.25 1.19 -3.45
C LEU A 128 20.56 2.48 -2.69
N GLU A 129 20.32 2.49 -1.38
CA GLU A 129 20.44 3.67 -0.53
C GLU A 129 20.58 3.29 0.95
N LYS A 130 21.31 4.12 1.70
CA LYS A 130 21.36 4.02 3.16
C LYS A 130 20.47 5.10 3.75
N VAL A 131 19.59 4.70 4.66
CA VAL A 131 18.72 5.59 5.42
C VAL A 131 19.20 5.59 6.85
N THR A 132 19.48 6.77 7.40
CA THR A 132 19.80 6.94 8.81
C THR A 132 18.72 7.80 9.46
N ALA A 133 18.09 7.28 10.50
CA ALA A 133 17.14 8.03 11.32
C ALA A 133 17.79 8.38 12.65
N TRP A 134 17.72 9.65 13.04
CA TRP A 134 18.14 10.15 14.34
C TRP A 134 16.93 10.68 15.11
N ALA A 135 16.90 10.57 16.44
CA ALA A 135 15.96 11.28 17.31
C ALA A 135 16.48 11.37 18.75
N PRO A 136 15.91 12.23 19.62
CA PRO A 136 16.31 12.29 21.05
C PRO A 136 16.18 10.95 21.79
N THR A 137 15.20 10.11 21.44
CA THR A 137 14.96 8.81 22.07
C THR A 137 15.01 7.66 21.06
N ALA A 138 15.45 6.48 21.49
CA ALA A 138 15.47 5.29 20.64
C ALA A 138 14.09 4.92 20.06
N PRO A 139 12.98 4.92 20.84
CA PRO A 139 11.65 4.65 20.30
C PRO A 139 11.23 5.65 19.21
N GLU A 140 11.59 6.92 19.35
CA GLU A 140 11.30 7.93 18.34
C GLU A 140 12.16 7.75 17.08
N ALA A 141 13.43 7.37 17.22
CA ALA A 141 14.30 7.06 16.09
C ALA A 141 13.74 5.87 15.29
N ILE A 142 13.29 4.81 15.99
CA ILE A 142 12.60 3.65 15.40
C ILE A 142 11.32 4.08 14.67
N ALA A 143 10.46 4.87 15.31
CA ALA A 143 9.21 5.35 14.70
C ALA A 143 9.49 6.20 13.44
N ARG A 144 10.55 7.01 13.48
CA ARG A 144 10.99 7.85 12.36
C ARG A 144 11.54 7.01 11.21
N MET A 145 12.34 5.98 11.49
CA MET A 145 12.78 5.00 10.48
C MET A 145 11.58 4.27 9.87
N HIS A 146 10.66 3.77 10.70
CA HIS A 146 9.46 3.08 10.24
C HIS A 146 8.60 3.95 9.32
N ARG A 147 8.41 5.24 9.65
CA ARG A 147 7.76 6.21 8.76
C ARG A 147 8.52 6.35 7.45
N ALA A 148 9.84 6.52 7.50
CA ALA A 148 10.67 6.67 6.31
C ALA A 148 10.54 5.46 5.38
N LEU A 149 10.75 4.23 5.87
CA LEU A 149 10.63 2.99 5.10
C LEU A 149 9.26 2.85 4.42
N ARG A 150 8.17 3.23 5.11
CA ARG A 150 6.81 3.19 4.53
C ARG A 150 6.53 4.28 3.50
N GLU A 151 7.27 5.38 3.50
CA GLU A 151 7.17 6.46 2.51
C GLU A 151 7.93 6.16 1.22
N PHE A 152 8.99 5.34 1.30
CA PHE A 152 9.74 4.93 0.12
C PHE A 152 8.84 4.36 -0.98
N ARG A 153 9.04 4.83 -2.22
CA ARG A 153 8.42 4.26 -3.41
C ARG A 153 9.53 3.97 -4.41
N ILE A 154 9.83 2.68 -4.57
CA ILE A 154 10.78 2.17 -5.55
C ILE A 154 10.00 1.22 -6.44
N ARG A 155 10.05 1.46 -7.76
CA ARG A 155 9.33 0.68 -8.78
C ARG A 155 10.31 0.20 -9.84
N GLY A 156 10.02 -0.98 -10.40
CA GLY A 156 10.82 -1.59 -11.45
C GLY A 156 11.79 -2.67 -10.96
N VAL A 157 12.07 -2.72 -9.65
CA VAL A 157 12.81 -3.79 -8.98
C VAL A 157 12.17 -4.10 -7.63
N ALA A 158 12.33 -5.31 -7.13
CA ALA A 158 12.03 -5.70 -5.75
C ALA A 158 13.00 -5.05 -4.75
N THR A 159 12.61 -5.02 -3.47
CA THR A 159 13.42 -4.41 -2.39
C THR A 159 13.20 -5.10 -1.05
N ASN A 160 14.17 -4.99 -0.14
CA ASN A 160 14.09 -5.51 1.22
C ASN A 160 13.26 -4.65 2.21
N LEU A 161 12.52 -3.63 1.74
CA LEU A 161 11.82 -2.65 2.59
C LEU A 161 10.87 -3.29 3.63
N THR A 162 10.04 -4.26 3.22
CA THR A 162 9.09 -4.91 4.16
C THR A 162 9.83 -5.71 5.23
N PHE A 163 10.94 -6.35 4.89
CA PHE A 163 11.75 -7.09 5.87
C PHE A 163 12.39 -6.15 6.89
N LEU A 164 12.90 -4.99 6.46
CA LEU A 164 13.42 -3.95 7.36
C LEU A 164 12.32 -3.42 8.30
N GLU A 165 11.10 -3.22 7.80
CA GLU A 165 9.95 -2.82 8.62
C GLU A 165 9.61 -3.86 9.69
N ASN A 166 9.65 -5.15 9.33
CA ASN A 166 9.42 -6.25 10.27
C ASN A 166 10.48 -6.25 11.38
N ILE A 167 11.76 -6.08 11.05
CA ILE A 167 12.85 -6.01 12.04
C ILE A 167 12.62 -4.89 13.04
N ILE A 168 12.47 -3.64 12.58
CA ILE A 168 12.44 -2.48 13.48
C ILE A 168 11.15 -2.39 14.31
N SER A 169 10.09 -3.08 13.86
CA SER A 169 8.82 -3.15 14.58
C SER A 169 8.74 -4.33 15.55
N HIS A 170 9.63 -5.31 15.43
CA HIS A 170 9.66 -6.50 16.28
C HIS A 170 9.91 -6.12 17.75
N PRO A 171 9.19 -6.72 18.72
CA PRO A 171 9.36 -6.42 20.14
C PRO A 171 10.81 -6.52 20.61
N SER A 172 11.51 -7.61 20.24
CA SER A 172 12.91 -7.81 20.64
C SER A 172 13.86 -6.72 20.13
N PHE A 173 13.58 -6.13 18.97
CA PHE A 173 14.37 -4.99 18.48
C PHE A 173 14.09 -3.72 19.30
N ARG A 174 12.81 -3.50 19.64
CA ARG A 174 12.34 -2.30 20.34
C ARG A 174 12.76 -2.23 21.80
N ASP A 175 12.87 -3.38 22.47
CA ASP A 175 13.35 -3.49 23.85
C ASP A 175 14.86 -3.80 23.96
N ALA A 176 15.55 -3.91 22.82
CA ALA A 176 16.96 -4.24 22.71
C ALA A 176 17.36 -5.60 23.33
N SER A 177 16.44 -6.58 23.37
CA SER A 177 16.70 -7.95 23.84
C SER A 177 17.27 -8.89 22.77
N TYR A 178 17.62 -8.38 21.58
CA TYR A 178 18.14 -9.16 20.46
C TYR A 178 19.63 -9.51 20.61
N ALA A 179 20.03 -10.65 20.02
CA ALA A 179 21.41 -11.07 19.87
C ALA A 179 21.76 -11.26 18.38
N THR A 180 23.00 -11.61 18.06
CA THR A 180 23.48 -11.81 16.68
C THR A 180 22.67 -12.86 15.89
N ARG A 181 22.06 -13.83 16.58
CA ARG A 181 21.21 -14.87 15.98
C ARG A 181 19.75 -14.49 15.81
N PHE A 182 19.35 -13.28 16.20
CA PHE A 182 17.95 -12.83 16.21
C PHE A 182 17.23 -13.14 14.90
N ILE A 183 17.75 -12.66 13.77
CA ILE A 183 17.14 -12.87 12.45
C ILE A 183 17.05 -14.38 12.12
N ASP A 184 18.09 -15.16 12.39
CA ASP A 184 18.14 -16.59 12.11
C ASP A 184 17.12 -17.41 12.92
N THR A 185 16.73 -16.90 14.10
CA THR A 185 15.86 -17.58 15.06
C THR A 185 14.44 -17.04 15.12
N THR A 186 14.09 -16.08 14.25
CA THR A 186 12.78 -15.40 14.26
C THR A 186 12.11 -15.53 12.88
N PRO A 187 11.52 -16.70 12.55
CA PRO A 187 10.92 -16.97 11.24
C PRO A 187 9.81 -15.99 10.82
N GLU A 188 9.10 -15.41 11.78
CA GLU A 188 8.02 -14.46 11.54
C GLU A 188 8.49 -13.15 10.88
N LEU A 189 9.79 -12.82 10.95
CA LEU A 189 10.35 -11.67 10.20
C LEU A 189 10.22 -11.83 8.69
N PHE A 190 10.13 -13.07 8.21
CA PHE A 190 10.04 -13.42 6.79
C PHE A 190 8.59 -13.55 6.30
N GLU A 191 7.61 -13.46 7.20
CA GLU A 191 6.20 -13.46 6.82
C GLU A 191 5.83 -12.10 6.20
N SER A 192 5.68 -12.05 4.87
CA SER A 192 5.28 -10.84 4.17
C SER A 192 3.75 -10.75 4.03
N VAL A 193 3.19 -9.59 4.39
CA VAL A 193 1.86 -9.21 3.93
C VAL A 193 2.03 -8.60 2.54
N LYS A 194 1.57 -9.30 1.49
CA LYS A 194 1.60 -8.79 0.11
C LYS A 194 0.99 -7.38 0.04
N ARG A 195 1.84 -6.37 -0.20
CA ARG A 195 1.41 -4.98 -0.36
C ARG A 195 0.54 -4.86 -1.61
N ARG A 196 -0.70 -4.39 -1.45
CA ARG A 196 -1.62 -4.19 -2.57
C ARG A 196 -1.18 -3.01 -3.43
N ASP A 197 -0.78 -3.26 -4.67
CA ASP A 197 -0.40 -2.22 -5.63
C ASP A 197 -1.57 -1.73 -6.51
N ARG A 198 -2.60 -1.18 -5.87
CA ARG A 198 -3.84 -0.78 -6.58
C ARG A 198 -3.61 0.32 -7.62
N ALA A 199 -2.82 1.34 -7.28
CA ALA A 199 -2.62 2.50 -8.14
C ALA A 199 -1.89 2.14 -9.43
N THR A 200 -0.80 1.37 -9.34
CA THR A 200 -0.07 0.90 -10.53
C THR A 200 -0.98 0.05 -11.43
N LYS A 201 -1.77 -0.87 -10.86
CA LYS A 201 -2.72 -1.70 -11.64
C LYS A 201 -3.75 -0.86 -12.40
N ILE A 202 -4.30 0.19 -11.77
CA ILE A 202 -5.23 1.12 -12.43
C ILE A 202 -4.53 1.88 -13.56
N LEU A 203 -3.32 2.39 -13.33
CA LEU A 203 -2.54 3.08 -14.37
C LEU A 203 -2.20 2.15 -15.54
N THR A 204 -1.84 0.90 -15.26
CA THR A 204 -1.61 -0.12 -16.29
C THR A 204 -2.87 -0.35 -17.12
N TYR A 205 -4.04 -0.50 -16.49
CA TYR A 205 -5.31 -0.66 -17.21
C TYR A 205 -5.64 0.56 -18.09
N ILE A 206 -5.49 1.78 -17.55
CA ILE A 206 -5.73 3.02 -18.32
C ILE A 206 -4.77 3.10 -19.51
N ALA A 207 -3.47 2.83 -19.30
CA ALA A 207 -2.47 2.86 -20.35
C ALA A 207 -2.76 1.83 -21.45
N ASP A 208 -3.07 0.59 -21.05
CA ASP A 208 -3.40 -0.50 -21.98
C ASP A 208 -4.64 -0.16 -22.82
N VAL A 209 -5.75 0.24 -22.19
CA VAL A 209 -6.97 0.61 -22.90
C VAL A 209 -6.77 1.86 -23.77
N THR A 210 -5.93 2.81 -23.36
CA THR A 210 -5.64 4.03 -24.13
C THR A 210 -4.86 3.71 -25.41
N VAL A 211 -3.85 2.83 -25.31
CA VAL A 211 -2.95 2.49 -26.44
C VAL A 211 -3.58 1.43 -27.34
N ASN A 212 -4.09 0.35 -26.74
CA ASN A 212 -4.54 -0.84 -27.46
C ASN A 212 -6.05 -0.84 -27.74
N GLY A 213 -6.83 0.00 -27.05
CA GLY A 213 -8.29 -0.02 -27.06
C GLY A 213 -8.86 -1.20 -26.26
N HIS A 214 -10.05 -1.03 -25.68
CA HIS A 214 -10.73 -2.15 -25.01
C HIS A 214 -11.25 -3.15 -26.06
N PRO A 215 -11.05 -4.48 -25.89
CA PRO A 215 -11.45 -5.48 -26.88
C PRO A 215 -12.93 -5.37 -27.31
N ASP A 216 -13.83 -5.13 -26.36
CA ASP A 216 -15.27 -5.05 -26.62
C ASP A 216 -15.72 -3.76 -27.35
N THR A 217 -14.91 -2.70 -27.37
CA THR A 217 -15.30 -1.38 -27.91
C THR A 217 -14.37 -0.85 -28.99
N ARG A 218 -13.21 -1.50 -29.22
CA ARG A 218 -12.28 -1.12 -30.29
C ARG A 218 -12.99 -1.16 -31.64
N GLY A 219 -12.89 -0.07 -32.39
CA GLY A 219 -13.55 0.09 -33.70
C GLY A 219 -15.03 0.45 -33.64
N ARG A 220 -15.63 0.58 -32.44
CA ARG A 220 -17.01 1.07 -32.29
C ARG A 220 -17.05 2.60 -32.18
N VAL A 221 -18.23 3.16 -32.46
CA VAL A 221 -18.50 4.59 -32.31
C VAL A 221 -18.27 5.00 -30.85
N ARG A 222 -17.45 6.04 -30.65
CA ARG A 222 -17.22 6.62 -29.32
C ARG A 222 -18.36 7.54 -28.93
N PRO A 223 -18.69 7.64 -27.63
CA PRO A 223 -19.60 8.68 -27.16
C PRO A 223 -19.08 10.07 -27.55
N PRO A 224 -19.97 11.04 -27.81
CA PRO A 224 -19.58 12.43 -28.09
C PRO A 224 -18.69 12.98 -26.97
N LYS A 225 -17.62 13.72 -27.33
CA LYS A 225 -16.72 14.35 -26.35
C LYS A 225 -17.45 15.36 -25.45
N ASP A 226 -18.45 16.03 -26.02
CA ASP A 226 -19.26 17.05 -25.34
C ASP A 226 -20.60 16.49 -24.84
N GLY A 227 -20.70 15.17 -24.68
CA GLY A 227 -21.89 14.53 -24.15
C GLY A 227 -22.19 15.02 -22.73
N LEU A 228 -23.45 15.38 -22.45
CA LEU A 228 -23.90 15.77 -21.12
C LEU A 228 -23.71 14.60 -20.14
N VAL A 229 -22.79 14.77 -19.19
CA VAL A 229 -22.72 13.92 -18.00
C VAL A 229 -23.77 14.44 -17.02
N VAL A 230 -24.96 13.84 -17.03
CA VAL A 230 -26.02 14.19 -16.07
C VAL A 230 -25.73 13.46 -14.76
N PRO A 231 -25.43 14.18 -13.66
CA PRO A 231 -25.21 13.52 -12.38
C PRO A 231 -26.51 12.83 -11.91
N PRO A 232 -26.43 11.72 -11.17
CA PRO A 232 -27.61 11.09 -10.61
C PRO A 232 -28.40 12.09 -9.75
N PRO A 233 -29.74 12.11 -9.85
CA PRO A 233 -30.55 13.01 -9.04
C PRO A 233 -30.37 12.68 -7.56
N ARG A 234 -30.28 13.72 -6.72
CA ARG A 234 -30.17 13.60 -5.26
C ARG A 234 -31.43 14.13 -4.62
N PHE A 235 -31.89 13.42 -3.59
CA PHE A 235 -33.07 13.79 -2.83
C PHE A 235 -32.70 13.80 -1.35
N ASP A 236 -32.94 14.92 -0.66
CA ASP A 236 -32.60 15.09 0.76
C ASP A 236 -33.59 14.39 1.73
N LYS A 237 -34.52 13.60 1.18
CA LYS A 237 -35.53 12.88 1.96
C LYS A 237 -35.05 11.47 2.27
N ALA A 238 -35.18 11.09 3.54
CA ALA A 238 -34.96 9.71 3.97
C ALA A 238 -35.90 8.75 3.20
N PRO A 239 -35.42 7.57 2.80
CA PRO A 239 -36.27 6.56 2.17
C PRO A 239 -37.46 6.21 3.04
N GLN A 240 -38.66 6.28 2.49
CA GLN A 240 -39.88 5.82 3.17
C GLN A 240 -39.92 4.29 3.21
N LYS A 241 -40.55 3.71 4.24
CA LYS A 241 -40.75 2.26 4.31
C LYS A 241 -41.47 1.75 3.06
N GLY A 242 -40.94 0.71 2.44
CA GLY A 242 -41.44 0.17 1.19
C GLY A 242 -41.84 -1.31 1.30
N ALA A 243 -41.89 -1.96 0.14
CA ALA A 243 -42.27 -3.37 0.02
C ALA A 243 -41.31 -4.31 0.77
N ARG A 244 -40.04 -3.94 0.96
CA ARG A 244 -39.07 -4.77 1.68
C ARG A 244 -39.41 -4.89 3.16
N GLU A 245 -39.69 -3.77 3.82
CA GLU A 245 -40.05 -3.75 5.23
C GLU A 245 -41.33 -4.54 5.48
N ARG A 246 -42.30 -4.43 4.56
CA ARG A 246 -43.52 -5.25 4.61
C ARG A 246 -43.22 -6.73 4.51
N LEU A 247 -42.43 -7.16 3.53
CA LEU A 247 -42.06 -8.58 3.38
C LEU A 247 -41.32 -9.09 4.63
N ALA A 248 -40.42 -8.28 5.18
CA ALA A 248 -39.66 -8.64 6.38
C ALA A 248 -40.54 -8.78 7.64
N ALA A 249 -41.59 -7.96 7.76
CA ALA A 249 -42.50 -8.00 8.90
C ALA A 249 -43.58 -9.10 8.77
N ASP A 250 -44.19 -9.21 7.58
CA ASP A 250 -45.39 -10.03 7.38
C ASP A 250 -45.06 -11.45 6.90
N GLY A 251 -43.88 -11.67 6.32
CA GLY A 251 -43.48 -12.92 5.68
C GLY A 251 -44.11 -13.12 4.29
N PRO A 252 -43.62 -14.10 3.51
CA PRO A 252 -43.94 -14.25 2.09
C PRO A 252 -45.43 -14.52 1.81
N ASP A 253 -46.08 -15.38 2.61
CA ASP A 253 -47.48 -15.74 2.37
C ASP A 253 -48.44 -14.59 2.62
N ALA A 254 -48.20 -13.82 3.70
CA ALA A 254 -48.99 -12.62 4.00
C ALA A 254 -48.70 -11.51 3.00
N PHE A 255 -47.45 -11.37 2.56
CA PHE A 255 -47.06 -10.44 1.50
C PHE A 255 -47.80 -10.76 0.19
N ALA A 256 -47.90 -12.02 -0.21
CA ALA A 256 -48.65 -12.45 -1.39
C ALA A 256 -50.15 -12.12 -1.28
N ARG A 257 -50.76 -12.33 -0.11
CA ARG A 257 -52.15 -11.91 0.16
C ARG A 257 -52.32 -10.40 0.09
N TRP A 258 -51.37 -9.63 0.63
CA TRP A 258 -51.38 -8.17 0.51
C TRP A 258 -51.33 -7.73 -0.97
N MET A 259 -50.42 -8.30 -1.76
CA MET A 259 -50.33 -7.99 -3.20
C MET A 259 -51.65 -8.30 -3.93
N ARG A 260 -52.31 -9.42 -3.60
CA ARG A 260 -53.60 -9.80 -4.20
C ARG A 260 -54.72 -8.81 -3.87
N ASN A 261 -54.67 -8.18 -2.70
CA ASN A 261 -55.69 -7.26 -2.19
C ASN A 261 -55.39 -5.78 -2.51
N GLU A 262 -54.18 -5.46 -3.00
CA GLU A 262 -53.81 -4.10 -3.37
C GLU A 262 -54.60 -3.65 -4.61
N LYS A 263 -55.22 -2.47 -4.52
CA LYS A 263 -56.05 -1.93 -5.62
C LYS A 263 -55.20 -1.21 -6.67
N ARG A 264 -54.02 -0.71 -6.28
CA ARG A 264 -53.07 -0.05 -7.18
C ARG A 264 -52.27 -1.10 -7.95
N VAL A 265 -51.90 -0.79 -9.19
CA VAL A 265 -50.94 -1.60 -9.91
C VAL A 265 -49.58 -1.49 -9.23
N LEU A 266 -49.00 -2.64 -8.87
CA LEU A 266 -47.65 -2.73 -8.35
C LEU A 266 -46.67 -2.84 -9.52
N VAL A 267 -45.57 -2.10 -9.44
CA VAL A 267 -44.62 -1.96 -10.56
C VAL A 267 -43.23 -2.43 -10.14
N THR A 268 -42.61 -3.24 -11.00
CA THR A 268 -41.20 -3.62 -10.93
C THR A 268 -40.43 -2.85 -11.99
N ASP A 269 -39.36 -2.18 -11.58
CA ASP A 269 -38.44 -1.53 -12.52
C ASP A 269 -37.37 -2.53 -12.97
N THR A 270 -37.17 -2.65 -14.30
CA THR A 270 -36.22 -3.58 -14.92
C THR A 270 -34.99 -2.90 -15.52
N SER A 271 -34.81 -1.60 -15.27
CA SER A 271 -33.75 -0.76 -15.82
C SER A 271 -32.36 -1.28 -15.45
N MET A 272 -32.22 -1.86 -14.27
CA MET A 272 -30.95 -2.38 -13.75
C MET A 272 -30.62 -3.82 -14.21
N ARG A 273 -31.54 -4.48 -14.93
CA ARG A 273 -31.36 -5.87 -15.42
C ARG A 273 -31.87 -6.05 -16.85
N ASP A 274 -33.17 -6.28 -17.05
CA ASP A 274 -33.70 -6.71 -18.36
C ASP A 274 -33.59 -5.65 -19.45
N ALA A 275 -33.74 -4.37 -19.09
CA ALA A 275 -33.73 -3.28 -20.05
C ALA A 275 -32.37 -3.17 -20.76
N HIS A 276 -31.27 -3.11 -20.02
CA HIS A 276 -29.93 -3.03 -20.60
C HIS A 276 -29.44 -4.39 -21.12
N GLN A 277 -29.96 -5.51 -20.60
CA GLN A 277 -29.77 -6.81 -21.24
C GLN A 277 -30.32 -6.83 -22.67
N SER A 278 -31.49 -6.23 -22.88
CA SER A 278 -32.16 -6.16 -24.18
C SER A 278 -31.56 -5.12 -25.13
N LEU A 279 -31.21 -3.94 -24.62
CA LEU A 279 -30.83 -2.78 -25.45
C LEU A 279 -29.32 -2.56 -25.56
N LEU A 280 -28.56 -2.99 -24.56
CA LEU A 280 -27.13 -2.66 -24.40
C LEU A 280 -26.27 -3.91 -24.19
N ALA A 281 -26.76 -5.08 -24.61
CA ALA A 281 -26.06 -6.36 -24.47
C ALA A 281 -25.53 -6.62 -23.04
N THR A 282 -26.31 -6.18 -22.05
CA THR A 282 -26.02 -6.34 -20.62
C THR A 282 -24.76 -5.56 -20.18
N ARG A 283 -24.33 -4.53 -20.92
CA ARG A 283 -23.06 -3.81 -20.67
C ARG A 283 -23.18 -2.63 -19.70
N MET A 284 -24.32 -2.44 -19.03
CA MET A 284 -24.43 -1.42 -17.98
C MET A 284 -23.58 -1.82 -16.77
N ARG A 285 -22.72 -0.91 -16.32
CA ARG A 285 -21.69 -1.17 -15.30
C ARG A 285 -22.20 -0.89 -13.89
N SER A 286 -21.57 -1.52 -12.89
CA SER A 286 -21.87 -1.26 -11.48
C SER A 286 -21.75 0.23 -11.14
N HIS A 287 -20.75 0.92 -11.71
CA HIS A 287 -20.55 2.36 -11.51
C HIS A 287 -21.83 3.18 -11.77
N ASP A 288 -22.48 2.97 -12.90
CA ASP A 288 -23.65 3.76 -13.32
C ASP A 288 -24.91 3.35 -12.53
N LEU A 289 -25.09 2.04 -12.32
CA LEU A 289 -26.24 1.48 -11.61
C LEU A 289 -26.25 1.88 -10.12
N VAL A 290 -25.11 1.75 -9.45
CA VAL A 290 -24.94 2.08 -8.03
C VAL A 290 -25.04 3.59 -7.79
N ALA A 291 -24.58 4.41 -8.75
CA ALA A 291 -24.64 5.86 -8.65
C ALA A 291 -26.09 6.40 -8.54
N VAL A 292 -27.05 5.78 -9.22
CA VAL A 292 -28.48 6.18 -9.19
C VAL A 292 -29.32 5.43 -8.17
N ALA A 293 -28.83 4.32 -7.61
CA ALA A 293 -29.61 3.45 -6.73
C ALA A 293 -30.29 4.19 -5.55
N GLY A 294 -29.58 5.09 -4.87
CA GLY A 294 -30.15 5.87 -3.76
C GLY A 294 -31.32 6.78 -4.16
N ALA A 295 -31.34 7.25 -5.42
CA ALA A 295 -32.44 8.06 -5.93
C ALA A 295 -33.75 7.26 -6.01
N TYR A 296 -33.68 5.99 -6.41
CA TYR A 296 -34.85 5.09 -6.40
C TYR A 296 -35.42 4.95 -5.00
N ALA A 297 -34.56 4.75 -4.00
CA ALA A 297 -34.97 4.57 -2.61
C ALA A 297 -35.76 5.78 -2.07
N SER A 298 -35.30 6.99 -2.36
CA SER A 298 -35.90 8.23 -1.85
C SER A 298 -37.07 8.73 -2.70
N ALA A 299 -36.99 8.65 -4.03
CA ALA A 299 -37.97 9.25 -4.94
C ALA A 299 -39.08 8.28 -5.35
N LEU A 300 -38.79 6.97 -5.39
CA LEU A 300 -39.71 5.93 -5.88
C LEU A 300 -39.95 4.82 -4.83
N PRO A 301 -40.26 5.16 -3.55
CA PRO A 301 -40.44 4.16 -2.50
C PRO A 301 -41.67 3.26 -2.72
N GLY A 302 -42.57 3.63 -3.64
CA GLY A 302 -43.77 2.87 -4.00
C GLY A 302 -43.56 1.72 -4.98
N LEU A 303 -42.33 1.53 -5.50
CA LEU A 303 -42.02 0.36 -6.34
C LEU A 303 -42.16 -0.93 -5.54
N LEU A 304 -42.63 -1.98 -6.22
CA LEU A 304 -42.67 -3.32 -5.67
C LEU A 304 -41.24 -3.85 -5.52
N SER A 305 -40.48 -3.83 -6.62
CA SER A 305 -39.12 -4.32 -6.67
C SER A 305 -38.28 -3.57 -7.70
N LEU A 306 -36.97 -3.60 -7.50
CA LEU A 306 -35.96 -3.35 -8.52
C LEU A 306 -35.44 -4.69 -9.00
N GLU A 307 -35.66 -5.00 -10.27
CA GLU A 307 -35.00 -6.13 -10.88
C GLU A 307 -33.59 -5.73 -11.30
N CYS A 308 -32.59 -6.23 -10.57
CA CYS A 308 -31.21 -5.75 -10.66
C CYS A 308 -30.17 -6.88 -10.71
N TRP A 309 -30.60 -8.13 -10.82
CA TRP A 309 -29.69 -9.28 -10.73
C TRP A 309 -30.20 -10.52 -11.47
N GLY A 310 -29.33 -11.50 -11.67
CA GLY A 310 -29.64 -12.72 -12.42
C GLY A 310 -29.77 -12.51 -13.93
N GLY A 311 -30.30 -13.52 -14.63
CA GLY A 311 -30.19 -13.57 -16.08
C GLY A 311 -28.73 -13.48 -16.53
N ALA A 312 -28.45 -12.71 -17.58
CA ALA A 312 -27.09 -12.62 -18.13
C ALA A 312 -26.13 -11.73 -17.30
N THR A 313 -26.62 -10.97 -16.31
CA THR A 313 -25.77 -9.99 -15.60
C THR A 313 -24.66 -10.64 -14.79
N PHE A 314 -24.86 -11.87 -14.31
CA PHE A 314 -23.87 -12.58 -13.49
C PHE A 314 -22.60 -12.89 -14.29
N ASP A 315 -22.72 -13.61 -15.41
CA ASP A 315 -21.58 -13.92 -16.28
C ASP A 315 -21.01 -12.66 -16.95
N VAL A 316 -21.87 -11.74 -17.41
CA VAL A 316 -21.40 -10.56 -18.14
C VAL A 316 -20.57 -9.62 -17.27
N ALA A 317 -20.94 -9.43 -16.00
CA ALA A 317 -20.18 -8.59 -15.08
C ALA A 317 -18.71 -9.06 -14.97
N MET A 318 -18.50 -10.36 -14.74
CA MET A 318 -17.15 -10.90 -14.59
C MET A 318 -16.41 -10.99 -15.92
N ARG A 319 -17.07 -11.48 -16.97
CA ARG A 319 -16.42 -11.83 -18.24
C ARG A 319 -16.07 -10.62 -19.09
N PHE A 320 -16.92 -9.59 -19.10
CA PHE A 320 -16.79 -8.47 -20.03
C PHE A 320 -16.63 -7.11 -19.33
N LEU A 321 -17.15 -6.97 -18.10
CA LEU A 321 -17.06 -5.71 -17.36
C LEU A 321 -15.94 -5.71 -16.33
N THR A 322 -15.31 -6.87 -16.08
CA THR A 322 -14.22 -7.07 -15.12
C THR A 322 -14.61 -6.58 -13.71
N GLU A 323 -15.85 -6.86 -13.30
CA GLU A 323 -16.39 -6.47 -11.99
C GLU A 323 -17.17 -7.61 -11.33
N ASP A 324 -17.29 -7.55 -10.00
CA ASP A 324 -17.94 -8.59 -9.21
C ASP A 324 -19.48 -8.33 -9.13
N PRO A 325 -20.33 -9.24 -9.63
CA PRO A 325 -21.78 -9.11 -9.54
C PRO A 325 -22.30 -9.14 -8.09
N TRP A 326 -21.54 -9.69 -7.14
CA TRP A 326 -21.89 -9.69 -5.72
C TRP A 326 -21.65 -8.33 -5.06
N GLU A 327 -20.54 -7.67 -5.39
CA GLU A 327 -20.25 -6.29 -4.96
C GLU A 327 -21.35 -5.35 -5.45
N ARG A 328 -21.75 -5.49 -6.72
CA ARG A 328 -22.90 -4.74 -7.29
C ARG A 328 -24.18 -4.93 -6.47
N LEU A 329 -24.51 -6.18 -6.13
CA LEU A 329 -25.73 -6.50 -5.37
C LEU A 329 -25.68 -5.89 -3.96
N ALA A 330 -24.53 -5.99 -3.28
CA ALA A 330 -24.31 -5.43 -1.96
C ALA A 330 -24.44 -3.89 -1.96
N ASP A 331 -23.78 -3.23 -2.92
CA ASP A 331 -23.81 -1.76 -3.04
C ASP A 331 -25.21 -1.24 -3.35
N ILE A 332 -25.96 -1.91 -4.24
CA ILE A 332 -27.37 -1.57 -4.50
C ILE A 332 -28.21 -1.78 -3.23
N ARG A 333 -27.98 -2.87 -2.50
CA ARG A 333 -28.74 -3.18 -1.27
C ARG A 333 -28.50 -2.16 -0.16
N GLU A 334 -27.27 -1.66 -0.02
CA GLU A 334 -26.93 -0.61 0.94
C GLU A 334 -27.65 0.69 0.61
N ARG A 335 -27.65 1.08 -0.68
CA ARG A 335 -28.24 2.35 -1.14
C ARG A 335 -29.76 2.33 -1.26
N VAL A 336 -30.33 1.15 -1.47
CA VAL A 336 -31.77 0.94 -1.55
C VAL A 336 -32.14 0.07 -0.38
N PRO A 337 -32.51 0.62 0.79
CA PRO A 337 -32.86 -0.19 1.95
C PRO A 337 -34.34 -0.62 1.99
N ASN A 338 -35.23 0.01 1.21
CA ASN A 338 -36.68 -0.05 1.38
C ASN A 338 -37.45 -0.77 0.25
N ILE A 339 -36.83 -0.96 -0.92
CA ILE A 339 -37.44 -1.64 -2.08
C ILE A 339 -36.97 -3.10 -2.16
N LEU A 340 -37.80 -4.03 -2.63
CA LEU A 340 -37.37 -5.42 -2.85
C LEU A 340 -36.31 -5.46 -3.96
N LEU A 341 -35.28 -6.30 -3.81
CA LEU A 341 -34.38 -6.62 -4.93
C LEU A 341 -34.83 -7.93 -5.53
N GLN A 342 -35.07 -7.92 -6.84
CA GLN A 342 -35.56 -9.06 -7.60
C GLN A 342 -34.47 -9.55 -8.54
N MET A 343 -34.42 -10.87 -8.73
CA MET A 343 -33.58 -11.51 -9.72
C MET A 343 -34.39 -12.40 -10.66
N LEU A 344 -33.88 -12.57 -11.88
CA LEU A 344 -34.29 -13.66 -12.75
C LEU A 344 -33.45 -14.90 -12.45
N LEU A 345 -34.09 -15.99 -12.05
CA LEU A 345 -33.44 -17.26 -11.71
C LEU A 345 -33.94 -18.37 -12.64
N ARG A 346 -33.03 -19.07 -13.30
CA ARG A 346 -33.37 -20.27 -14.07
C ARG A 346 -33.40 -21.47 -13.13
N GLY A 347 -34.57 -22.12 -13.00
CA GLY A 347 -34.76 -23.21 -12.03
C GLY A 347 -33.78 -24.39 -12.16
N SER A 348 -33.25 -24.64 -13.36
CA SER A 348 -32.31 -25.74 -13.60
C SER A 348 -30.88 -25.49 -13.14
N ASN A 349 -30.43 -24.24 -13.08
CA ASN A 349 -28.99 -23.92 -12.97
C ASN A 349 -28.69 -22.52 -12.41
N ALA A 350 -29.68 -21.85 -11.82
CA ALA A 350 -29.59 -20.50 -11.26
C ALA A 350 -29.26 -19.39 -12.28
N VAL A 351 -27.97 -19.06 -12.45
CA VAL A 351 -27.47 -17.88 -13.19
C VAL A 351 -26.27 -18.20 -14.08
#